data_AF-A0A6P0Y838-F1
#
_entry.id   AF-A0A6P0Y838-F1
#
_cell.length_a   1.000
_cell.length_b   1.000
_cell.length_c   1.000
_cell.angle_alpha   90.00
_cell.angle_beta   90.00
_cell.angle_gamma   90.00
#
_symmetry.space_group_name_H-M   'P 1'
#
loop_
_entity.id
_entity.type
_entity.pdbx_description
1 polymer ?
#
loop_
_entity_poly.entity_id
_entity_poly.type
_entity_poly.pdbx_seq_one_letter_code
_entity_poly.pdbx_strand_id
1 'polypeptide(L)'
;MAHRPYKVFNKEKNQNRNSCKKLIDQAFPNPGYCENSHVMVKGNKTPFDGNIIYWSKRNSNLYDGHTARALKKQNHKCEYCKLKIADDEKVELHHVDGNHNNWKNENLVAVHRSCHQYIHMKQ
;
A
#
# COMPACT_ATOMS: atom_id res chain seq x y z
N MET A 1 -10.67 0.85 23.71
CA MET A 1 -10.61 1.68 24.95
C MET A 1 -9.20 2.26 25.07
N ALA A 2 -9.08 3.58 25.19
CA ALA A 2 -7.79 4.22 25.44
C ALA A 2 -7.29 3.83 26.85
N HIS A 3 -6.42 2.82 26.91
CA HIS A 3 -6.00 2.18 28.16
C HIS A 3 -5.23 3.13 29.10
N ARG A 4 -4.54 4.13 28.54
CA ARG A 4 -3.75 5.10 29.30
C ARG A 4 -4.62 6.15 30.00
N PRO A 5 -5.54 6.87 29.34
CA PRO A 5 -6.49 7.78 30.01
C PRO A 5 -7.31 7.11 31.12
N TYR A 6 -7.81 5.89 30.87
CA TYR A 6 -8.56 5.13 31.87
C TYR A 6 -7.76 4.90 33.16
N LYS A 7 -6.48 4.55 33.05
CA LYS A 7 -5.60 4.37 34.21
C LYS A 7 -5.36 5.67 34.99
N VAL A 8 -5.42 6.82 34.34
CA VAL A 8 -5.24 8.12 34.99
C VAL A 8 -6.50 8.48 35.78
N PHE A 9 -7.67 8.43 35.14
CA PHE A 9 -8.94 8.74 35.81
C PHE A 9 -9.25 7.77 36.95
N ASN A 10 -8.91 6.49 36.79
CA ASN A 10 -9.15 5.48 37.83
C ASN A 10 -8.20 5.59 39.05
N LYS A 11 -7.20 6.50 39.01
CA LYS A 11 -6.36 6.84 40.18
C LYS A 11 -6.98 7.95 41.03
N GLU A 12 -7.97 8.67 40.51
CA GLU A 12 -8.66 9.72 41.27
C GLU A 12 -9.60 9.09 42.29
N LYS A 13 -9.51 9.54 43.56
CA LYS A 13 -10.31 8.97 44.66
C LYS A 13 -11.82 9.14 44.51
N ASN A 14 -12.24 10.11 43.69
CA ASN A 14 -13.65 10.46 43.51
C ASN A 14 -14.27 9.82 42.26
N GLN A 15 -13.54 8.97 41.55
CA GLN A 15 -13.98 8.35 40.31
C GLN A 15 -14.18 6.86 40.48
N ASN A 16 -15.25 6.34 39.87
CA ASN A 16 -15.52 4.91 39.77
C ASN A 16 -15.37 4.46 38.31
N ARG A 17 -15.43 3.14 38.07
CA ARG A 17 -15.27 2.57 36.72
C ARG A 17 -16.21 3.19 35.68
N ASN A 18 -17.47 3.46 36.06
CA ASN A 18 -18.48 4.00 35.16
C ASN A 18 -18.26 5.50 34.91
N SER A 19 -17.85 6.27 35.92
CA SER A 19 -17.52 7.68 35.77
C SER A 19 -16.26 7.86 34.92
N CYS A 20 -15.24 7.03 35.13
CA CYS A 20 -14.04 7.00 34.29
C CYS A 20 -14.38 6.76 32.81
N LYS A 21 -15.30 5.83 32.53
CA LYS A 21 -15.74 5.57 31.16
C LYS A 21 -16.44 6.78 30.54
N LYS A 22 -17.36 7.42 31.28
CA LYS A 22 -18.03 8.66 30.83
C LYS A 22 -17.04 9.78 30.54
N LEU A 23 -16.05 9.99 31.41
CA LEU A 23 -15.01 11.01 31.22
C LEU A 23 -14.17 10.75 29.97
N ILE A 24 -13.85 9.49 29.67
CA ILE A 24 -13.12 9.12 28.45
C ILE A 24 -13.98 9.41 27.22
N ASP A 25 -15.25 9.01 27.23
CA ASP A 25 -16.14 9.22 26.09
C ASP A 25 -16.41 10.72 25.86
N GLN A 26 -16.42 11.53 26.91
CA GLN A 26 -16.55 13.00 26.83
C GLN A 26 -15.26 13.68 26.35
N ALA A 27 -14.10 13.23 26.83
CA ALA A 27 -12.80 13.82 26.49
C ALA A 27 -12.31 13.41 25.08
N PHE A 28 -12.67 12.20 24.65
CA PHE A 28 -12.31 11.63 23.35
C PHE A 28 -13.57 11.12 22.65
N PRO A 29 -14.50 12.03 22.29
CA PRO A 29 -15.72 11.64 21.59
C PRO A 29 -15.32 11.01 20.26
N ASN A 30 -15.99 9.92 19.87
CA ASN A 30 -15.81 9.35 18.54
C ASN A 30 -16.47 10.32 17.54
N PRO A 31 -15.69 11.09 16.75
CA PRO A 31 -16.30 11.85 15.69
C PRO A 31 -16.88 10.81 14.73
N GLY A 32 -18.19 10.86 14.47
CA GLY A 32 -18.86 9.91 13.54
C GLY A 32 -18.33 9.98 12.10
N TYR A 33 -17.29 10.78 11.87
CA TYR A 33 -16.53 10.93 10.64
C TYR A 33 -15.04 10.84 10.96
N CYS A 34 -14.26 10.29 10.06
CA CYS A 34 -12.82 10.26 10.16
C CYS A 34 -12.25 11.07 9.00
N GLU A 35 -11.80 12.28 9.31
CA GLU A 35 -11.08 13.11 8.35
C GLU A 35 -9.64 12.59 8.31
N ASN A 36 -9.26 11.93 7.20
CA ASN A 36 -8.00 11.19 6.99
C ASN A 36 -7.94 9.72 7.49
N SER A 37 -9.02 8.93 7.33
CA SER A 37 -8.96 7.45 7.50
C SER A 37 -7.99 6.71 6.57
N HIS A 38 -7.28 7.40 5.68
CA HIS A 38 -6.37 6.75 4.75
C HIS A 38 -5.13 6.24 5.48
N VAL A 39 -5.06 4.92 5.67
CA VAL A 39 -3.90 4.26 6.26
C VAL A 39 -2.76 4.27 5.25
N MET A 40 -1.80 5.19 5.41
CA MET A 40 -0.62 5.34 4.55
C MET A 40 0.27 4.08 4.54
N VAL A 41 0.50 3.49 5.71
CA VAL A 41 1.28 2.26 5.93
C VAL A 41 0.58 1.46 7.03
N LYS A 42 0.51 0.14 6.89
CA LYS A 42 -0.21 -0.74 7.82
C LYS A 42 0.55 -0.83 9.14
N GLY A 43 0.10 -0.10 10.16
CA GLY A 43 0.55 -0.25 11.56
C GLY A 43 2.06 -0.42 11.72
N ASN A 44 2.51 -1.61 12.10
CA ASN A 44 3.92 -1.94 12.42
C ASN A 44 4.77 -2.30 11.19
N LYS A 45 4.33 -1.96 9.97
CA LYS A 45 5.08 -2.23 8.74
C LYS A 45 6.22 -1.23 8.55
N THR A 46 7.42 -1.74 8.32
CA THR A 46 8.61 -0.94 7.97
C THR A 46 9.14 -1.39 6.61
N PRO A 47 9.75 -0.50 5.80
CA PRO A 47 10.31 -0.89 4.49
C PRO A 47 11.32 -2.03 4.57
N PHE A 48 11.96 -2.18 5.73
CA PHE A 48 12.98 -3.19 6.00
C PHE A 48 12.43 -4.44 6.71
N ASP A 49 11.11 -4.59 6.84
CA ASP A 49 10.48 -5.73 7.52
C ASP A 49 10.51 -7.04 6.69
N GLY A 50 11.11 -7.01 5.50
CA GLY A 50 11.18 -8.14 4.58
C GLY A 50 9.84 -8.52 3.95
N ASN A 51 8.76 -7.75 4.15
CA ASN A 51 7.44 -8.07 3.62
C ASN A 51 7.28 -7.57 2.17
N ILE A 52 8.03 -8.19 1.27
CA ILE A 52 8.08 -7.87 -0.17
C ILE A 52 6.66 -7.91 -0.79
N ILE A 53 5.79 -8.82 -0.34
CA ILE A 53 4.41 -8.93 -0.86
C ILE A 53 3.59 -7.68 -0.52
N TYR A 54 3.68 -7.19 0.72
CA TYR A 54 2.98 -5.97 1.15
C TYR A 54 3.50 -4.76 0.39
N TRP A 55 4.83 -4.59 0.35
CA TRP A 55 5.46 -3.46 -0.33
C TRP A 55 5.22 -3.48 -1.84
N SER A 56 5.23 -4.65 -2.48
CA SER A 56 4.93 -4.78 -3.90
C SER A 56 3.50 -4.35 -4.25
N LYS A 57 2.52 -4.81 -3.46
CA LYS A 57 1.12 -4.42 -3.64
C LYS A 57 0.92 -2.94 -3.39
N ARG A 58 1.56 -2.39 -2.36
CA ARG A 58 1.49 -0.97 -2.02
C ARG A 58 2.11 -0.08 -3.10
N ASN A 59 3.33 -0.40 -3.54
CA ASN A 59 4.02 0.36 -4.58
C ASN A 59 3.28 0.31 -5.92
N SER A 60 2.60 -0.80 -6.20
CA SER A 60 1.74 -0.89 -7.38
C SER A 60 0.53 0.07 -7.36
N ASN A 61 0.08 0.52 -6.19
CA ASN A 61 -0.99 1.53 -6.07
C ASN A 61 -0.52 2.95 -6.39
N LEU A 62 0.79 3.17 -6.52
CA LEU A 62 1.35 4.46 -6.96
C LEU A 62 1.20 4.68 -8.48
N TYR A 63 0.86 3.62 -9.22
CA TYR A 63 0.63 3.66 -10.65
C TYR A 63 -0.86 3.73 -10.94
N ASP A 64 -1.22 4.41 -12.03
CA ASP A 64 -2.56 4.52 -12.56
C ASP A 64 -2.65 3.99 -14.00
N GLY A 65 -3.83 4.14 -14.62
CA GLY A 65 -4.05 3.82 -16.04
C GLY A 65 -3.70 2.37 -16.44
N HIS A 66 -3.00 2.25 -17.57
CA HIS A 66 -2.61 0.96 -18.14
C HIS A 66 -1.58 0.22 -17.27
N THR A 67 -0.67 0.95 -16.63
CA THR A 67 0.37 0.37 -15.75
C THR A 67 -0.26 -0.31 -14.55
N ALA A 68 -1.23 0.35 -13.89
CA ALA A 68 -1.96 -0.23 -12.77
C ALA A 68 -2.72 -1.51 -13.17
N ARG A 69 -3.36 -1.50 -14.34
CA ARG A 69 -4.10 -2.66 -14.87
C ARG A 69 -3.15 -3.82 -15.15
N ALA A 70 -2.03 -3.55 -15.80
CA ALA A 70 -1.00 -4.53 -16.09
C ALA A 70 -0.42 -5.13 -14.79
N LEU A 71 -0.07 -4.31 -13.81
CA LEU A 71 0.43 -4.76 -12.50
C LEU A 71 -0.55 -5.67 -11.77
N LYS A 72 -1.84 -5.31 -11.74
CA LYS A 72 -2.89 -6.17 -11.16
C LYS A 72 -3.01 -7.51 -11.87
N LYS A 73 -3.02 -7.50 -13.21
CA LYS A 73 -3.06 -8.72 -14.05
C LYS A 73 -1.87 -9.65 -13.78
N GLN A 74 -0.67 -9.10 -13.61
CA GLN A 74 0.56 -9.86 -13.36
C GLN A 74 0.78 -10.19 -11.87
N ASN A 75 -0.20 -9.92 -10.99
CA ASN A 75 -0.06 -10.08 -9.54
C ASN A 75 1.20 -9.37 -9.00
N HIS A 76 1.47 -8.15 -9.49
CA HIS A 76 2.58 -7.30 -9.08
C HIS A 76 3.96 -7.95 -9.29
N LYS A 77 4.08 -8.81 -10.31
CA LYS A 77 5.36 -9.41 -10.73
C LYS A 77 5.77 -8.82 -12.07
N CYS A 78 7.07 -8.69 -12.27
CA CYS A 78 7.64 -8.35 -13.57
C CYS A 78 7.47 -9.53 -14.53
N GLU A 79 6.96 -9.27 -15.75
CA GLU A 79 6.76 -10.33 -16.74
C GLU A 79 8.08 -10.97 -17.21
N TYR A 80 9.19 -10.23 -17.18
CA TYR A 80 10.49 -10.71 -17.64
C TYR A 80 11.21 -11.57 -16.58
N CYS A 81 11.57 -11.00 -15.43
CA CYS A 81 12.34 -11.71 -14.41
C CYS A 81 11.48 -12.48 -13.40
N LYS A 82 10.15 -12.35 -13.46
CA LYS A 82 9.17 -12.98 -12.54
C LYS A 82 9.29 -12.59 -11.06
N LEU A 83 10.18 -11.66 -10.73
CA LEU A 83 10.32 -11.08 -9.39
C LEU A 83 9.18 -10.10 -9.09
N LYS A 84 8.92 -9.89 -7.80
CA LYS A 84 7.94 -8.92 -7.34
C LYS A 84 8.46 -7.51 -7.56
N ILE A 85 7.59 -6.66 -8.09
CA ILE A 85 7.85 -5.24 -8.24
C ILE A 85 7.63 -4.61 -6.87
N ALA A 86 8.67 -4.61 -6.03
CA ALA A 86 8.66 -4.06 -4.67
C ALA A 86 9.80 -3.06 -4.45
N ASP A 87 10.85 -3.15 -5.28
CA ASP A 87 12.05 -2.33 -5.17
C ASP A 87 11.78 -0.90 -5.64
N ASP A 88 12.70 0.02 -5.33
CA ASP A 88 12.65 1.43 -5.75
C ASP A 88 12.82 1.64 -7.27
N GLU A 89 12.83 0.54 -8.04
CA GLU A 89 12.93 0.58 -9.47
C GLU A 89 11.60 0.98 -10.13
N LYS A 90 11.69 1.90 -11.10
CA LYS A 90 10.54 2.34 -11.87
C LYS A 90 9.98 1.20 -12.73
N VAL A 91 8.66 1.10 -12.77
CA VAL A 91 7.93 0.19 -13.66
C VAL A 91 7.66 0.88 -15.00
N GLU A 92 7.92 0.16 -16.07
CA GLU A 92 7.60 0.58 -17.43
C GLU A 92 6.66 -0.42 -18.10
N LEU A 93 5.87 0.07 -19.07
CA LEU A 93 5.02 -0.76 -19.90
C LEU A 93 5.78 -1.22 -21.13
N HIS A 94 5.66 -2.50 -21.43
CA HIS A 94 6.23 -3.11 -22.62
C HIS A 94 5.11 -3.66 -23.52
N HIS A 95 5.24 -3.40 -24.83
CA HIS A 95 4.35 -3.93 -25.86
C HIS A 95 4.89 -5.26 -26.35
N VAL A 96 4.19 -6.35 -26.06
CA VAL A 96 4.64 -7.72 -26.36
C VAL A 96 4.79 -7.96 -27.87
N ASP A 97 3.94 -7.34 -28.69
CA ASP A 97 3.98 -7.41 -30.14
C ASP A 97 4.98 -6.42 -30.79
N GLY A 98 5.66 -5.58 -30.01
CA GLY A 98 6.54 -4.51 -30.51
C GLY A 98 5.82 -3.35 -31.20
N ASN A 99 4.49 -3.41 -31.35
CA ASN A 99 3.69 -2.35 -31.96
C ASN A 99 3.24 -1.34 -30.89
N HIS A 100 3.91 -0.19 -30.89
CA HIS A 100 3.66 0.91 -29.96
C HIS A 100 2.28 1.59 -30.12
N ASN A 101 1.53 1.24 -31.17
CA ASN A 101 0.16 1.70 -31.38
C ASN A 101 -0.89 0.72 -30.79
N ASN A 102 -0.49 -0.49 -30.38
CA ASN A 102 -1.42 -1.48 -29.85
C ASN A 102 -1.53 -1.40 -28.31
N TRP A 103 -2.36 -0.47 -27.84
CA TRP A 103 -2.61 -0.21 -26.41
C TRP A 103 -3.62 -1.17 -25.76
N LYS A 104 -3.91 -2.32 -26.38
CA LYS A 104 -4.79 -3.33 -25.79
C LYS A 104 -4.17 -3.86 -24.49
N ASN A 105 -4.98 -4.01 -23.45
CA ASN A 105 -4.53 -4.50 -22.14
C ASN A 105 -3.89 -5.91 -22.19
N GLU A 106 -4.18 -6.68 -23.24
CA GLU A 106 -3.59 -8.00 -23.48
C GLU A 106 -2.14 -7.90 -23.97
N ASN A 107 -1.82 -6.85 -24.72
CA ASN A 107 -0.51 -6.60 -25.33
C ASN A 107 0.46 -5.88 -24.39
N LEU A 108 -0.06 -5.23 -23.34
CA LEU A 108 0.73 -4.45 -22.39
C LEU A 108 1.13 -5.31 -21.18
N VAL A 109 2.44 -5.39 -20.93
CA VAL A 109 3.01 -6.05 -19.74
C VAL A 109 3.85 -5.06 -18.93
N ALA A 110 3.96 -5.29 -17.63
CA ALA A 110 4.63 -4.41 -16.70
C ALA A 110 5.99 -5.02 -16.35
N VAL A 111 7.04 -4.27 -16.57
CA VAL A 111 8.41 -4.73 -16.36
C VAL A 111 9.20 -3.70 -15.58
N HIS A 112 10.23 -4.17 -14.88
CA HIS A 112 11.26 -3.28 -14.34
C HIS A 112 11.93 -2.50 -15.47
N ARG A 113 12.35 -1.26 -15.21
CA ARG A 113 13.08 -0.44 -16.19
C ARG A 113 14.33 -1.15 -16.74
N SER A 114 15.11 -1.79 -15.88
CA SER A 114 16.27 -2.61 -16.25
C SER A 114 15.87 -3.77 -17.17
N CYS A 115 14.84 -4.52 -16.78
CA CYS A 115 14.30 -5.60 -17.60
C CYS A 115 13.83 -5.09 -18.96
N HIS A 116 13.20 -3.92 -19.01
CA HIS A 116 12.76 -3.29 -20.25
C HIS A 116 13.94 -2.96 -21.17
N GLN A 117 15.02 -2.40 -20.62
CA GLN A 117 16.26 -2.18 -21.37
C GLN A 117 16.84 -3.49 -21.91
N TYR A 118 16.91 -4.54 -21.07
CA TYR A 118 17.39 -5.85 -21.52
C TYR A 118 16.54 -6.46 -22.63
N ILE A 119 15.22 -6.25 -22.62
CA ILE A 119 14.34 -6.72 -23.70
C ILE A 119 14.69 -6.02 -25.02
N HIS A 120 14.86 -4.70 -25.01
CA HIS A 120 15.21 -3.94 -26.22
C HIS A 120 16.64 -4.14 -26.69
N MET A 121 17.57 -4.48 -25.80
CA MET A 121 18.96 -4.80 -26.17
C MET A 121 19.13 -6.18 -26.81
N LYS A 122 18.18 -7.10 -26.59
CA LYS A 122 18.22 -8.46 -27.14
C LYS A 122 17.47 -8.60 -28.48
N GLN A 123 16.85 -7.52 -28.98
CA GLN A 123 16.18 -7.50 -30.29
C GLN A 123 17.17 -7.31 -31.43
#